data_AF-A0A968JJ43-F1
#
_entry.id   AF-A0A968JJ43-F1
#
_cell.length_a   1.000
_cell.length_b   1.000
_cell.length_c   1.000
_cell.angle_alpha   90.00
_cell.angle_beta   90.00
_cell.angle_gamma   90.00
#
_symmetry.space_group_name_H-M   'P 1'
#
loop_
_entity.id
_entity.type
_entity.pdbx_description
1 polymer ?
#
loop_
_entity_poly.entity_id
_entity_poly.type
_entity_poly.pdbx_seq_one_letter_code
_entity_poly.pdbx_strand_id
1 'polypeptide(L)'
;MARKAIKGLYYITHIDNLSSILKWGILSHELIEQQNIKYRPIYDQNIVSHRQQRQTPDDKSLWYFANLYFQPRNPMLYRVYVGENRRDIAVVEINPKVLNNPGVYITNGNAASNASDIFPAKQGIQEINQLKEILDKEWWNSDDGSKRKIMAECLVPEYVDPSYITAIYVPTHEAVNKLKALLPGNTLDIIPEPYMFFVPLQRTQITPVFNLVEGDMFFSRAQTLTISVNTKGVMGKGLAARAKYQFPDVYVRYQEVCRGRNPQLKLSIPYLYKRETPIDYDLADASNMLPGINNEKWFLLFATKGHWKEQSDLRSIERGLEWISKNYQQEGIKSLALPALGCGLGGLEWSEVGPLMCRYLVNLNISVRIYLPREKEIPPEQLTTDFLLGT
;
A
#
# COMPACT_ATOMS: atom_id res chain seq x y z
N MET A 1 -1.62 17.62 -25.07
CA MET A 1 -2.30 16.73 -24.10
C MET A 1 -3.10 17.58 -23.13
N ALA A 2 -4.40 17.34 -22.99
CA ALA A 2 -5.24 18.11 -22.07
C ALA A 2 -4.76 17.93 -20.62
N ARG A 3 -4.51 19.04 -19.91
CA ARG A 3 -4.18 19.05 -18.48
C ARG A 3 -5.35 18.42 -17.73
N LYS A 4 -5.17 17.23 -17.17
CA LYS A 4 -6.18 16.62 -16.29
C LYS A 4 -6.08 17.35 -14.95
N ALA A 5 -7.18 17.97 -14.52
CA ALA A 5 -7.20 18.75 -13.28
C ALA A 5 -6.80 17.88 -12.07
N ILE A 6 -6.08 18.49 -11.12
CA ILE A 6 -5.86 17.91 -9.79
C ILE A 6 -7.24 17.66 -9.19
N LYS A 7 -7.53 16.39 -8.84
CA LYS A 7 -8.89 15.97 -8.44
C LYS A 7 -9.21 16.31 -6.99
N GLY A 8 -8.22 16.21 -6.11
CA GLY A 8 -8.35 16.42 -4.67
C GLY A 8 -6.98 16.62 -4.03
N LEU A 9 -6.99 17.18 -2.83
CA LEU A 9 -5.88 17.21 -1.90
C LEU A 9 -6.30 16.50 -0.61
N TYR A 10 -5.36 15.93 0.12
CA TYR A 10 -5.71 14.99 1.18
C TYR A 10 -4.92 15.23 2.45
N TYR A 11 -5.59 15.21 3.59
CA TYR A 11 -4.96 15.32 4.91
C TYR A 11 -5.15 14.03 5.69
N ILE A 12 -4.05 13.40 6.08
CA ILE A 12 -4.06 12.16 6.87
C ILE A 12 -4.12 12.55 8.35
N THR A 13 -5.04 11.98 9.11
CA THR A 13 -5.25 12.31 10.53
C THR A 13 -5.81 11.13 11.34
N HIS A 14 -5.78 11.25 12.66
CA HIS A 14 -6.51 10.37 13.56
C HIS A 14 -7.98 10.84 13.68
N ILE A 15 -8.92 9.91 13.82
CA ILE A 15 -10.35 10.23 13.90
C ILE A 15 -10.72 11.21 15.02
N ASP A 16 -10.02 11.14 16.16
CA ASP A 16 -10.25 12.02 17.32
C ASP A 16 -9.96 13.50 17.02
N ASN A 17 -9.19 13.78 15.96
CA ASN A 17 -8.89 15.15 15.53
C ASN A 17 -9.98 15.73 14.62
N LEU A 18 -10.96 14.94 14.17
CA LEU A 18 -11.91 15.42 13.16
C LEU A 18 -12.85 16.48 13.72
N SER A 19 -13.26 16.39 14.99
CA SER A 19 -14.15 17.40 15.59
C SER A 19 -13.50 18.79 15.60
N SER A 20 -12.20 18.88 15.86
CA SER A 20 -11.44 20.13 15.82
C SER A 20 -11.21 20.59 14.38
N ILE A 21 -10.85 19.67 13.48
CA ILE A 21 -10.63 19.97 12.05
C ILE A 21 -11.89 20.52 11.39
N LEU A 22 -13.06 19.92 11.65
CA LEU A 22 -14.33 20.39 11.08
C LEU A 22 -14.76 21.74 11.64
N LYS A 23 -14.31 22.10 12.85
CA LYS A 23 -14.66 23.35 13.51
C LYS A 23 -13.73 24.50 13.14
N TRP A 24 -12.42 24.25 13.09
CA TRP A 24 -11.39 25.29 12.96
C TRP A 24 -10.55 25.18 11.69
N GLY A 25 -10.68 24.08 10.97
CA GLY A 25 -9.90 23.79 9.77
C GLY A 25 -8.69 22.92 10.09
N ILE A 26 -7.92 22.62 9.05
CA ILE A 26 -6.64 21.93 9.23
C ILE A 26 -5.61 23.00 9.57
N LEU A 27 -5.24 23.09 10.84
CA LEU A 27 -4.26 24.05 11.33
C LEU A 27 -2.83 23.55 11.11
N SER A 28 -1.92 24.48 10.85
CA SER A 28 -0.47 24.26 10.91
C SER A 28 -0.02 23.90 12.33
N HIS A 29 1.15 23.26 12.44
CA HIS A 29 1.70 22.90 13.76
C HIS A 29 1.95 24.12 14.63
N GLU A 30 2.44 25.21 14.02
CA GLU A 30 2.68 26.47 14.73
C GLU A 30 1.39 27.01 15.37
N LEU A 31 0.27 27.03 14.64
CA LEU A 31 -1.01 27.47 15.21
C LEU A 31 -1.55 26.51 16.28
N ILE A 32 -1.39 25.20 16.10
CA ILE A 32 -1.82 24.21 17.10
C ILE A 32 -1.12 24.45 18.44
N GLU A 33 0.19 24.74 18.43
CA GLU A 33 0.94 25.05 19.63
C GLU A 33 0.58 26.41 20.22
N GLN A 34 0.51 27.46 19.39
CA GLN A 34 0.14 28.80 19.85
C GLN A 34 -1.24 28.84 20.51
N GLN A 35 -2.19 28.06 20.00
CA GLN A 35 -3.56 27.99 20.50
C GLN A 35 -3.76 26.87 21.55
N ASN A 36 -2.70 26.11 21.87
CA ASN A 36 -2.73 24.98 22.81
C ASN A 36 -3.87 23.98 22.52
N ILE A 37 -4.08 23.69 21.23
CA ILE A 37 -5.13 22.77 20.79
C ILE A 37 -4.68 21.34 21.07
N LYS A 38 -5.50 20.61 21.82
CA LYS A 38 -5.27 19.18 22.05
C LYS A 38 -5.54 18.40 20.77
N TYR A 39 -4.61 17.54 20.39
CA TYR A 39 -4.73 16.65 19.25
C TYR A 39 -4.05 15.31 19.54
N ARG A 40 -4.44 14.28 18.78
CA ARG A 40 -3.78 12.99 18.72
C ARG A 40 -2.73 13.02 17.60
N PRO A 41 -1.43 13.00 17.90
CA PRO A 41 -0.39 12.95 16.88
C PRO A 41 -0.43 11.63 16.10
N ILE A 42 -0.08 11.69 14.82
CA ILE A 42 0.06 10.51 13.92
C ILE A 42 1.50 10.35 13.41
N TYR A 43 2.41 11.19 13.88
CA TYR A 43 3.78 11.31 13.42
C TYR A 43 4.72 11.30 14.62
N ASP A 44 5.98 10.95 14.37
CA ASP A 44 7.03 10.94 15.40
C ASP A 44 7.72 12.30 15.52
N GLN A 45 8.29 12.57 16.70
CA GLN A 45 9.06 13.78 17.00
C GLN A 45 10.20 14.05 16.01
N ASN A 46 10.81 13.01 15.42
CA ASN A 46 11.90 13.20 14.45
C ASN A 46 11.42 13.64 13.06
N ILE A 47 10.23 13.21 12.61
CA ILE A 47 9.62 13.75 11.37
C ILE A 47 9.32 15.24 11.57
N VAL A 48 8.85 15.57 12.76
CA VAL A 48 8.48 16.92 13.18
C VAL A 48 9.69 17.86 13.24
N SER A 49 10.82 17.40 13.79
CA SER A 49 12.04 18.23 13.93
C SER A 49 12.68 18.58 12.58
N HIS A 50 12.71 17.64 11.63
CA HIS A 50 13.18 17.94 10.27
C HIS A 50 12.30 18.99 9.57
N ARG A 51 10.98 18.98 9.83
CA ARG A 51 10.06 19.98 9.28
C ARG A 51 10.29 21.37 9.88
N GLN A 52 10.66 21.49 11.16
CA GLN A 52 10.99 22.79 11.77
C GLN A 52 12.17 23.47 11.07
N GLN A 53 13.19 22.68 10.71
CA GLN A 53 14.44 23.18 10.14
C GLN A 53 14.35 23.52 8.65
N ARG A 54 13.44 22.87 7.91
CA ARG A 54 13.26 23.11 6.48
C ARG A 54 12.46 24.40 6.27
N GLN A 55 12.97 25.26 5.39
CA GLN A 55 12.33 26.54 5.06
C GLN A 55 11.86 26.57 3.60
N THR A 56 10.80 27.33 3.36
CA THR A 56 10.31 27.72 2.03
C THR A 56 11.16 28.86 1.45
N PRO A 57 11.01 29.20 0.15
CA PRO A 57 11.78 30.29 -0.48
C PRO A 57 11.63 31.68 0.14
N ASP A 58 10.61 31.89 0.97
CA ASP A 58 10.34 33.11 1.75
C ASP A 58 10.70 32.93 3.24
N ASP A 59 11.61 32.01 3.55
CA ASP A 59 12.19 31.75 4.87
C ASP A 59 11.20 31.29 5.95
N LYS A 60 9.97 30.92 5.58
CA LYS A 60 9.00 30.33 6.51
C LYS A 60 9.34 28.87 6.77
N SER A 61 9.29 28.47 8.03
CA SER A 61 9.42 27.05 8.41
C SER A 61 8.25 26.24 7.86
N LEU A 62 8.45 24.95 7.53
CA LEU A 62 7.33 24.08 7.15
C LEU A 62 6.26 23.94 8.25
N TRP A 63 6.60 24.29 9.49
CA TRP A 63 5.66 24.35 10.61
C TRP A 63 4.59 25.42 10.52
N TYR A 64 4.85 26.48 9.74
CA TYR A 64 3.90 27.54 9.44
C TYR A 64 2.79 27.07 8.49
N PHE A 65 2.95 25.90 7.86
CA PHE A 65 2.03 25.41 6.84
C PHE A 65 1.22 24.21 7.31
N ALA A 66 -0.06 24.20 6.98
CA ALA A 66 -0.87 22.99 6.94
C ALA A 66 -0.53 22.20 5.67
N ASN A 67 -0.06 20.96 5.83
CA ASN A 67 0.41 20.14 4.71
C ASN A 67 -0.66 19.18 4.21
N LEU A 68 -0.88 19.16 2.90
CA LEU A 68 -1.83 18.29 2.22
C LEU A 68 -1.08 17.43 1.20
N TYR A 69 -1.53 16.21 0.95
CA TYR A 69 -0.93 15.30 -0.03
C TYR A 69 -1.70 15.32 -1.34
N PHE A 70 -0.98 15.16 -2.46
CA PHE A 70 -1.61 14.91 -3.76
C PHE A 70 -2.05 13.45 -3.95
N GLN A 71 -1.38 12.52 -3.27
CA GLN A 71 -1.69 11.09 -3.25
C GLN A 71 -1.77 10.62 -1.79
N PRO A 72 -2.95 10.31 -1.24
CA PRO A 72 -3.08 9.91 0.16
C PRO A 72 -2.54 8.51 0.41
N ARG A 73 -2.60 7.63 -0.61
CA ARG A 73 -2.08 6.27 -0.54
C ARG A 73 -0.56 6.27 -0.73
N ASN A 74 0.16 6.64 0.32
CA ASN A 74 1.59 6.92 0.27
C ASN A 74 2.36 6.32 1.48
N PRO A 75 3.70 6.41 1.52
CA PRO A 75 4.52 5.91 2.62
C PRO A 75 4.19 6.49 4.00
N MET A 76 3.71 7.74 4.07
CA MET A 76 3.27 8.36 5.32
C MET A 76 1.99 7.69 5.82
N LEU A 77 0.96 7.53 4.98
CA LEU A 77 -0.25 6.82 5.39
C LEU A 77 0.07 5.37 5.80
N TYR A 78 0.99 4.70 5.09
CA TYR A 78 1.41 3.34 5.45
C TYR A 78 2.03 3.29 6.85
N ARG A 79 2.90 4.26 7.18
CA ARG A 79 3.46 4.40 8.52
C ARG A 79 2.37 4.52 9.58
N VAL A 80 1.42 5.43 9.40
CA VAL A 80 0.32 5.63 10.36
C VAL A 80 -0.51 4.34 10.48
N TYR A 81 -0.79 3.68 9.36
CA TYR A 81 -1.50 2.40 9.32
C TYR A 81 -0.81 1.26 10.07
N VAL A 82 0.52 1.27 10.15
CA VAL A 82 1.30 0.28 10.91
C VAL A 82 1.35 0.63 12.40
N GLY A 83 1.50 1.92 12.72
CA GLY A 83 1.71 2.39 14.10
C GLY A 83 0.43 2.59 14.92
N GLU A 84 -0.70 2.87 14.29
CA GLU A 84 -1.97 3.16 14.96
C GLU A 84 -2.97 1.99 14.86
N ASN A 85 -4.04 2.06 15.66
CA ASN A 85 -5.20 1.21 15.44
C ASN A 85 -5.78 1.55 14.05
N ARG A 86 -5.74 0.58 13.14
CA ARG A 86 -6.14 0.74 11.73
C ARG A 86 -7.54 1.31 11.54
N ARG A 87 -8.41 1.21 12.54
CA ARG A 87 -9.79 1.71 12.49
C ARG A 87 -9.89 3.20 12.81
N ASP A 88 -8.85 3.78 13.37
CA ASP A 88 -8.87 5.11 13.98
C ASP A 88 -8.12 6.15 13.12
N ILE A 89 -7.91 5.84 11.84
CA ILE A 89 -7.27 6.73 10.86
C ILE A 89 -8.35 7.25 9.90
N ALA A 90 -8.25 8.52 9.53
CA ALA A 90 -9.08 9.16 8.52
C ALA A 90 -8.22 9.93 7.52
N VAL A 91 -8.75 10.10 6.31
CA VAL A 91 -8.20 10.99 5.29
C VAL A 91 -9.27 12.02 4.94
N VAL A 92 -8.98 13.29 5.18
CA VAL A 92 -9.87 14.41 4.88
C VAL A 92 -9.58 14.88 3.45
N GLU A 93 -10.60 14.90 2.60
CA GLU A 93 -10.52 15.44 1.25
C GLU A 93 -10.73 16.95 1.26
N ILE A 94 -9.84 17.65 0.55
CA ILE A 94 -9.80 19.09 0.43
C ILE A 94 -9.97 19.48 -1.04
N ASN A 95 -10.87 20.43 -1.27
CA ASN A 95 -11.14 20.99 -2.58
C ASN A 95 -9.85 21.66 -3.14
N PRO A 96 -9.40 21.29 -4.35
CA PRO A 96 -8.20 21.84 -4.97
C PRO A 96 -8.19 23.36 -5.15
N LYS A 97 -9.34 24.04 -5.03
CA LYS A 97 -9.41 25.52 -5.03
C LYS A 97 -8.52 26.17 -3.97
N VAL A 98 -8.18 25.46 -2.88
CA VAL A 98 -7.22 25.93 -1.88
C VAL A 98 -5.86 26.31 -2.49
N LEU A 99 -5.48 25.71 -3.62
CA LEU A 99 -4.25 26.04 -4.36
C LEU A 99 -4.21 27.48 -4.90
N ASN A 100 -5.37 28.14 -4.97
CA ASN A 100 -5.46 29.54 -5.40
C ASN A 100 -5.22 30.52 -4.25
N ASN A 101 -5.14 30.06 -3.01
CA ASN A 101 -4.86 30.92 -1.87
C ASN A 101 -3.46 31.53 -2.00
N PRO A 102 -3.26 32.78 -1.54
CA PRO A 102 -1.95 33.40 -1.55
C PRO A 102 -0.98 32.65 -0.63
N GLY A 103 0.29 32.61 -1.01
CA GLY A 103 1.35 31.98 -0.20
C GLY A 103 1.39 30.45 -0.23
N VAL A 104 0.54 29.80 -1.03
CA VAL A 104 0.58 28.33 -1.17
C VAL A 104 1.82 27.89 -1.94
N TYR A 105 2.51 26.90 -1.39
CA TYR A 105 3.61 26.20 -2.05
C TYR A 105 3.23 24.77 -2.40
N ILE A 106 3.95 24.20 -3.36
CA ILE A 106 3.85 22.81 -3.78
C ILE A 106 5.26 22.22 -3.79
N THR A 107 5.40 20.98 -3.33
CA THR A 107 6.66 20.26 -3.38
C THR A 107 6.59 19.08 -4.35
N ASN A 108 7.72 18.75 -4.99
CA ASN A 108 7.82 17.61 -5.92
C ASN A 108 8.08 16.25 -5.23
N GLY A 109 7.82 16.18 -3.93
CA GLY A 109 8.00 15.02 -3.05
C GLY A 109 7.86 15.44 -1.59
N ASN A 110 8.20 14.55 -0.65
CA ASN A 110 8.15 14.86 0.79
C ASN A 110 8.91 16.18 1.08
N ALA A 111 8.21 17.19 1.62
CA ALA A 111 8.77 18.53 1.78
C ALA A 111 9.93 18.58 2.79
N ALA A 112 9.96 17.67 3.77
CA ALA A 112 11.03 17.58 4.75
C ALA A 112 12.36 17.09 4.14
N SER A 113 12.33 16.50 2.94
CA SER A 113 13.53 16.04 2.24
C SER A 113 14.24 17.19 1.53
N ASN A 114 15.56 17.31 1.72
CA ASN A 114 16.38 18.26 0.98
C ASN A 114 16.43 17.99 -0.54
N ALA A 115 16.08 16.77 -0.97
CA ALA A 115 15.99 16.41 -2.39
C ALA A 115 14.64 16.81 -3.02
N SER A 116 13.73 17.40 -2.25
CA SER A 116 12.46 17.95 -2.74
C SER A 116 12.56 19.45 -2.90
N ASP A 117 12.17 19.91 -4.09
CA ASP A 117 12.07 21.32 -4.43
C ASP A 117 10.71 21.87 -4.00
N ILE A 118 10.67 23.16 -3.66
CA ILE A 118 9.48 23.87 -3.19
C ILE A 118 9.18 24.99 -4.19
N PHE A 119 7.99 24.99 -4.77
CA PHE A 119 7.57 25.90 -5.82
C PHE A 119 6.33 26.70 -5.39
N PRO A 120 6.22 27.99 -5.76
CA PRO A 120 4.95 28.68 -5.68
C PRO A 120 3.87 27.90 -6.44
N ALA A 121 2.64 27.84 -5.90
CA ALA A 121 1.58 26.97 -6.41
C ALA A 121 1.38 27.02 -7.94
N LYS A 122 1.41 28.21 -8.55
CA LYS A 122 1.25 28.38 -10.00
C LYS A 122 2.30 27.63 -10.82
N GLN A 123 3.55 27.58 -10.33
CA GLN A 123 4.64 26.84 -10.97
C GLN A 123 4.57 25.36 -10.60
N GLY A 124 4.36 25.05 -9.32
CA GLY A 124 4.34 23.68 -8.82
C GLY A 124 3.23 22.81 -9.40
N ILE A 125 2.12 23.38 -9.87
CA ILE A 125 1.09 22.62 -10.62
C ILE A 125 1.71 21.96 -11.87
N GLN A 126 2.66 22.60 -12.53
CA GLN A 126 3.34 22.02 -13.71
C GLN A 126 4.21 20.82 -13.30
N GLU A 127 4.91 20.93 -12.17
CA GLU A 127 5.72 19.84 -11.61
C GLU A 127 4.86 18.63 -11.22
N ILE A 128 3.70 18.86 -10.57
CA ILE A 128 2.77 17.78 -10.24
C ILE A 128 2.24 17.07 -11.49
N ASN A 129 2.00 17.81 -12.58
CA ASN A 129 1.61 17.20 -13.85
C ASN A 129 2.71 16.30 -14.43
N GLN A 130 3.99 16.66 -14.24
CA GLN A 130 5.13 15.82 -14.66
C GLN A 130 5.27 14.57 -13.76
N LEU A 131 4.94 14.69 -12.47
CA LEU A 131 4.97 13.59 -11.51
C LEU A 131 3.78 12.64 -11.60
N LYS A 132 2.82 12.90 -12.47
CA LYS A 132 1.55 12.18 -12.50
C LYS A 132 1.71 10.67 -12.64
N GLU A 133 2.62 10.20 -13.49
CA GLU A 133 2.87 8.76 -13.63
C GLU A 133 3.36 8.10 -12.34
N ILE A 134 4.02 8.85 -11.45
CA ILE A 134 4.47 8.38 -10.14
C ILE A 134 3.33 8.48 -9.13
N LEU A 135 2.58 9.58 -9.13
CA LEU A 135 1.44 9.78 -8.23
C LEU A 135 0.29 8.80 -8.51
N ASP A 136 0.14 8.35 -9.74
CA ASP A 136 -0.83 7.32 -10.13
C ASP A 136 -0.35 5.89 -9.80
N LYS A 137 0.89 5.69 -9.31
CA LYS A 137 1.37 4.35 -8.91
C LYS A 137 0.76 3.91 -7.59
N GLU A 138 0.56 2.60 -7.47
CA GLU A 138 0.09 1.92 -6.25
C GLU A 138 1.24 1.39 -5.39
N TRP A 139 2.48 1.62 -5.84
CA TRP A 139 3.70 1.14 -5.23
C TRP A 139 4.83 2.15 -5.46
N TRP A 140 5.87 2.02 -4.65
CA TRP A 140 7.01 2.91 -4.65
C TRP A 140 8.27 2.15 -4.26
N ASN A 141 9.42 2.78 -4.53
CA ASN A 141 10.74 2.33 -4.14
C ASN A 141 11.60 3.56 -3.76
N SER A 142 12.52 3.37 -2.82
CA SER A 142 13.54 4.35 -2.47
C SER A 142 14.55 4.55 -3.60
N ASP A 143 14.95 3.47 -4.29
CA ASP A 143 16.06 3.49 -5.26
C ASP A 143 15.79 4.35 -6.50
N ASP A 144 14.54 4.39 -6.97
CA ASP A 144 14.12 5.23 -8.11
C ASP A 144 13.57 6.61 -7.67
N GLY A 145 13.59 6.88 -6.36
CA GLY A 145 13.06 8.09 -5.74
C GLY A 145 11.54 8.21 -5.75
N SER A 146 10.79 7.23 -6.26
CA SER A 146 9.32 7.27 -6.30
C SER A 146 8.71 7.33 -4.90
N LYS A 147 9.35 6.72 -3.90
CA LYS A 147 8.93 6.80 -2.49
C LYS A 147 8.88 8.24 -1.97
N ARG A 148 9.88 9.06 -2.30
CA ARG A 148 9.89 10.48 -1.96
C ARG A 148 8.84 11.25 -2.76
N LYS A 149 8.82 11.03 -4.08
CA LYS A 149 8.01 11.80 -5.04
C LYS A 149 6.50 11.57 -4.86
N ILE A 150 6.08 10.35 -4.51
CA ILE A 150 4.66 10.06 -4.25
C ILE A 150 4.11 10.78 -3.02
N MET A 151 4.99 11.24 -2.13
CA MET A 151 4.66 12.08 -0.98
C MET A 151 4.71 13.58 -1.32
N ALA A 152 4.51 13.97 -2.57
CA ALA A 152 4.39 15.39 -2.95
C ALA A 152 3.30 16.08 -2.11
N GLU A 153 3.60 17.31 -1.64
CA GLU A 153 2.75 18.05 -0.71
C GLU A 153 2.31 19.40 -1.29
N CYS A 154 1.12 19.83 -0.90
CA CYS A 154 0.64 21.21 -0.98
C CYS A 154 0.76 21.81 0.43
N LEU A 155 1.45 22.95 0.54
CA LEU A 155 1.74 23.64 1.79
C LEU A 155 0.87 24.90 1.84
N VAL A 156 -0.17 24.87 2.67
CA VAL A 156 -1.11 25.99 2.83
C VAL A 156 -0.71 26.81 4.06
N PRO A 157 -0.46 28.13 3.93
CA PRO A 157 -0.11 28.98 5.06
C PRO A 157 -1.13 28.90 6.18
N GLU A 158 -0.66 28.77 7.41
CA GLU A 158 -1.41 28.83 8.68
C GLU A 158 -2.47 27.75 8.85
N TYR A 159 -3.49 27.71 7.99
CA TYR A 159 -4.56 26.73 8.04
C TYR A 159 -5.29 26.54 6.71
N VAL A 160 -6.01 25.43 6.61
CA VAL A 160 -7.01 25.18 5.56
C VAL A 160 -8.39 25.43 6.14
N ASP A 161 -9.11 26.39 5.57
CA ASP A 161 -10.47 26.72 5.98
C ASP A 161 -11.43 25.50 5.88
N PRO A 162 -12.29 25.24 6.88
CA PRO A 162 -13.24 24.12 6.85
C PRO A 162 -14.13 24.06 5.61
N SER A 163 -14.42 25.20 4.97
CA SER A 163 -15.24 25.26 3.76
C SER A 163 -14.60 24.56 2.55
N TYR A 164 -13.30 24.28 2.59
CA TYR A 164 -12.63 23.47 1.58
C TYR A 164 -12.79 21.96 1.80
N ILE A 165 -13.29 21.50 2.94
CA ILE A 165 -13.46 20.07 3.22
C ILE A 165 -14.65 19.53 2.43
N THR A 166 -14.43 18.49 1.63
CA THR A 166 -15.45 17.90 0.75
C THR A 166 -15.93 16.53 1.20
N ALA A 167 -15.03 15.71 1.76
CA ALA A 167 -15.36 14.36 2.22
C ALA A 167 -14.36 13.88 3.28
N ILE A 168 -14.73 12.81 3.99
CA ILE A 168 -13.83 12.09 4.91
C ILE A 168 -13.80 10.62 4.48
N TYR A 169 -12.62 10.11 4.16
CA TYR A 169 -12.39 8.70 3.87
C TYR A 169 -11.93 7.95 5.11
N VAL A 170 -12.43 6.72 5.27
CA VAL A 170 -12.07 5.82 6.37
C VAL A 170 -11.85 4.38 5.89
N PRO A 171 -11.09 3.55 6.61
CA PRO A 171 -10.71 2.22 6.14
C PRO A 171 -11.84 1.18 6.14
N THR A 172 -12.89 1.36 6.95
CA THR A 172 -13.95 0.36 7.13
C THR A 172 -15.31 1.00 7.41
N HIS A 173 -16.39 0.25 7.17
CA HIS A 173 -17.74 0.64 7.60
C HIS A 173 -17.88 0.79 9.13
N GLU A 174 -17.10 0.02 9.91
CA GLU A 174 -17.05 0.18 11.37
C GLU A 174 -16.50 1.56 11.76
N ALA A 175 -15.46 2.04 11.07
CA ALA A 175 -14.92 3.38 11.26
C ALA A 175 -15.94 4.47 10.86
N VAL A 176 -16.75 4.24 9.82
CA VAL A 176 -17.87 5.14 9.46
C VAL A 176 -18.83 5.27 10.65
N ASN A 177 -19.25 4.15 11.24
CA ASN A 177 -20.18 4.16 12.37
C ASN A 177 -19.59 4.88 13.59
N LYS A 178 -18.31 4.64 13.89
CA LYS A 178 -17.59 5.32 14.97
C LYS A 178 -17.56 6.84 14.74
N LEU A 179 -17.28 7.29 13.51
CA LEU A 179 -17.28 8.72 13.18
C LEU A 179 -18.65 9.37 13.24
N LYS A 180 -19.70 8.70 12.75
CA LYS A 180 -21.08 9.21 12.85
C LYS A 180 -21.50 9.42 14.30
N ALA A 181 -21.04 8.57 15.22
CA ALA A 181 -21.27 8.75 16.66
C ALA A 181 -20.45 9.90 17.25
N LEU A 182 -19.20 10.08 16.81
CA LEU A 182 -18.31 11.15 17.29
C LEU A 182 -18.73 12.54 16.77
N LEU A 183 -19.36 12.61 15.59
CA LEU A 183 -19.71 13.84 14.88
C LEU A 183 -21.22 13.91 14.62
N PRO A 184 -22.06 14.01 15.67
CA PRO A 184 -23.50 14.08 15.49
C PRO A 184 -23.88 15.35 14.72
N GLY A 185 -24.67 15.20 13.66
CA GLY A 185 -25.12 16.32 12.82
C GLY A 185 -24.14 16.75 11.74
N ASN A 186 -23.00 16.06 11.56
CA ASN A 186 -22.13 16.30 10.41
C ASN A 186 -22.88 16.00 9.09
N THR A 187 -22.77 16.91 8.14
CA THR A 187 -23.39 16.81 6.80
C THR A 187 -22.42 16.33 5.72
N LEU A 188 -21.12 16.24 6.03
CA LEU A 188 -20.11 15.76 5.09
C LEU A 188 -20.21 14.24 4.86
N ASP A 189 -19.93 13.82 3.64
CA ASP A 189 -19.85 12.41 3.29
C ASP A 189 -18.69 11.73 4.01
N ILE A 190 -19.01 10.65 4.74
CA ILE A 190 -18.02 9.76 5.36
C ILE A 190 -18.02 8.46 4.57
N ILE A 191 -16.95 8.25 3.80
CA ILE A 191 -16.87 7.23 2.76
C ILE A 191 -15.91 6.12 3.19
N PRO A 192 -16.34 4.85 3.27
CA PRO A 192 -15.43 3.74 3.46
C PRO A 192 -14.64 3.48 2.17
N GLU A 193 -13.32 3.64 2.22
CA GLU A 193 -12.41 3.47 1.09
C GLU A 193 -11.22 2.57 1.47
N PRO A 194 -11.45 1.27 1.72
CA PRO A 194 -10.44 0.36 2.28
C PRO A 194 -9.14 0.32 1.44
N TYR A 195 -9.26 0.46 0.12
CA TYR A 195 -8.11 0.40 -0.78
C TYR A 195 -7.11 1.52 -0.51
N MET A 196 -7.58 2.74 -0.23
CA MET A 196 -6.72 3.88 0.15
C MET A 196 -5.86 3.52 1.36
N PHE A 197 -6.42 2.81 2.34
CA PHE A 197 -5.79 2.46 3.62
C PHE A 197 -5.07 1.11 3.65
N PHE A 198 -4.67 0.56 2.50
CA PHE A 198 -3.96 -0.74 2.44
C PHE A 198 -4.81 -1.92 2.96
N VAL A 199 -6.13 -1.72 3.09
CA VAL A 199 -7.06 -2.75 3.53
C VAL A 199 -7.63 -3.44 2.29
N PRO A 200 -7.74 -4.78 2.28
CA PRO A 200 -8.43 -5.48 1.21
C PRO A 200 -9.88 -5.01 1.05
N LEU A 201 -10.35 -4.94 -0.20
CA LEU A 201 -11.74 -4.60 -0.55
C LEU A 201 -12.70 -5.63 0.02
N GLN A 202 -12.37 -6.92 -0.17
CA GLN A 202 -13.19 -8.02 0.28
C GLN A 202 -12.33 -9.16 0.85
N ARG A 203 -12.92 -9.90 1.79
CA ARG A 203 -12.40 -11.17 2.27
C ARG A 203 -13.53 -12.19 2.31
N THR A 204 -13.31 -13.33 1.68
CA THR A 204 -14.21 -14.48 1.75
C THR A 204 -13.53 -15.56 2.58
N GLN A 205 -14.11 -15.87 3.73
CA GLN A 205 -13.57 -16.88 4.63
C GLN A 205 -13.93 -18.28 4.11
N ILE A 206 -12.93 -19.13 3.87
CA ILE A 206 -13.11 -20.54 3.52
C ILE A 206 -13.03 -21.40 4.79
N THR A 207 -12.02 -21.14 5.63
CA THR A 207 -11.89 -21.68 6.99
C THR A 207 -11.43 -20.55 7.93
N PRO A 208 -11.43 -20.74 9.27
CA PRO A 208 -10.97 -19.71 10.21
C PRO A 208 -9.55 -19.17 9.92
N VAL A 209 -8.69 -19.98 9.28
CA VAL A 209 -7.30 -19.61 8.95
C VAL A 209 -7.07 -19.41 7.45
N PHE A 210 -8.03 -19.75 6.58
CA PHE A 210 -7.89 -19.69 5.12
C PHE A 210 -8.94 -18.78 4.48
N ASN A 211 -8.49 -17.77 3.73
CA ASN A 211 -9.35 -16.76 3.11
C ASN A 211 -8.99 -16.50 1.64
N LEU A 212 -10.00 -16.19 0.84
CA LEU A 212 -9.82 -15.45 -0.41
C LEU A 212 -9.84 -13.96 -0.12
N VAL A 213 -9.05 -13.19 -0.88
CA VAL A 213 -8.84 -11.77 -0.64
C VAL A 213 -8.85 -11.01 -1.96
N GLU A 214 -9.66 -9.96 -2.04
CA GLU A 214 -9.58 -8.97 -3.10
C GLU A 214 -8.82 -7.75 -2.58
N GLY A 215 -7.64 -7.46 -3.13
CA GLY A 215 -6.82 -6.35 -2.66
C GLY A 215 -5.39 -6.36 -3.17
N ASP A 216 -4.49 -5.73 -2.41
CA ASP A 216 -3.06 -5.67 -2.73
C ASP A 216 -2.25 -6.65 -1.88
N MET A 217 -1.70 -7.69 -2.52
CA MET A 217 -0.92 -8.71 -1.85
C MET A 217 0.39 -8.19 -1.25
N PHE A 218 1.01 -7.17 -1.85
CA PHE A 218 2.28 -6.65 -1.36
C PHE A 218 2.16 -5.90 -0.03
N PHE A 219 0.94 -5.50 0.33
CA PHE A 219 0.62 -4.93 1.64
C PHE A 219 0.02 -5.96 2.62
N SER A 220 -0.03 -7.24 2.24
CA SER A 220 -0.42 -8.31 3.15
C SER A 220 0.47 -8.34 4.39
N ARG A 221 -0.09 -8.70 5.55
CA ARG A 221 0.68 -8.91 6.78
C ARG A 221 1.18 -10.34 6.96
N ALA A 222 0.88 -11.24 6.03
CA ALA A 222 1.42 -12.61 6.05
C ALA A 222 2.95 -12.59 6.06
N GLN A 223 3.57 -13.48 6.83
CA GLN A 223 5.02 -13.62 6.94
C GLN A 223 5.63 -13.86 5.56
N THR A 224 5.04 -14.75 4.75
CA THR A 224 5.57 -15.12 3.44
C THR A 224 4.66 -14.63 2.31
N LEU A 225 5.21 -13.85 1.38
CA LEU A 225 4.55 -13.44 0.14
C LEU A 225 5.00 -14.34 -1.01
N THR A 226 4.06 -14.89 -1.76
CA THR A 226 4.38 -15.75 -2.91
C THR A 226 4.44 -14.92 -4.18
N ILE A 227 5.54 -15.02 -4.93
CA ILE A 227 5.68 -14.33 -6.21
C ILE A 227 5.66 -15.39 -7.31
N SER A 228 4.67 -15.30 -8.20
CA SER A 228 4.62 -16.14 -9.40
C SER A 228 5.72 -15.69 -10.39
N VAL A 229 6.60 -16.61 -10.74
CA VAL A 229 7.79 -16.36 -11.58
C VAL A 229 7.93 -17.41 -12.68
N ASN A 230 8.95 -17.25 -13.52
CA ASN A 230 9.42 -18.28 -14.45
C ASN A 230 10.78 -18.84 -13.98
N THR A 231 11.35 -19.80 -14.71
CA THR A 231 12.67 -20.37 -14.36
C THR A 231 13.84 -19.73 -15.12
N LYS A 232 13.59 -18.67 -15.89
CA LYS A 232 14.61 -18.00 -16.72
C LYS A 232 15.16 -16.69 -16.13
N GLY A 233 14.81 -16.34 -14.89
CA GLY A 233 15.38 -15.16 -14.23
C GLY A 233 14.84 -13.83 -14.77
N VAL A 234 13.66 -13.83 -15.41
CA VAL A 234 13.01 -12.62 -15.95
C VAL A 234 11.78 -12.26 -15.13
N MET A 235 11.65 -11.01 -14.67
CA MET A 235 10.44 -10.46 -14.05
C MET A 235 9.98 -9.25 -14.88
N GLY A 236 9.17 -9.50 -15.91
CA GLY A 236 8.91 -8.50 -16.97
C GLY A 236 7.51 -7.90 -17.00
N LYS A 237 6.49 -8.56 -16.43
CA LYS A 237 5.09 -8.08 -16.41
C LYS A 237 4.36 -8.49 -15.13
N GLY A 238 3.23 -7.84 -14.86
CA GLY A 238 2.29 -8.18 -13.78
C GLY A 238 2.93 -8.16 -12.39
N LEU A 239 2.49 -9.09 -11.54
CA LEU A 239 2.97 -9.25 -10.17
C LEU A 239 4.51 -9.36 -10.07
N ALA A 240 5.13 -10.14 -10.95
CA ALA A 240 6.57 -10.33 -10.97
C ALA A 240 7.33 -9.02 -11.25
N ALA A 241 6.89 -8.25 -12.25
CA ALA A 241 7.50 -6.95 -12.54
C ALA A 241 7.38 -5.98 -11.37
N ARG A 242 6.21 -5.92 -10.72
CA ARG A 242 6.05 -5.09 -9.53
C ARG A 242 6.99 -5.53 -8.41
N ALA A 243 7.10 -6.83 -8.14
CA ALA A 243 8.05 -7.35 -7.14
C ALA A 243 9.50 -6.92 -7.47
N LYS A 244 9.90 -6.99 -8.73
CA LYS A 244 11.23 -6.53 -9.18
C LYS A 244 11.48 -5.06 -8.90
N TYR A 245 10.52 -4.18 -9.21
CA TYR A 245 10.73 -2.75 -9.04
C TYR A 245 10.52 -2.28 -7.60
N GLN A 246 9.64 -2.94 -6.85
CA GLN A 246 9.32 -2.60 -5.48
C GLN A 246 10.33 -3.20 -4.47
N PHE A 247 10.87 -4.39 -4.75
CA PHE A 247 11.85 -5.09 -3.91
C PHE A 247 13.03 -5.61 -4.78
N PRO A 248 13.96 -4.73 -5.21
CA PRO A 248 15.03 -5.10 -6.13
C PRO A 248 15.93 -6.23 -5.63
N ASP A 249 16.15 -6.33 -4.31
CA ASP A 249 16.93 -7.40 -3.69
C ASP A 249 16.29 -8.79 -3.91
N VAL A 250 14.95 -8.87 -3.90
CA VAL A 250 14.21 -10.10 -4.24
C VAL A 250 14.47 -10.50 -5.70
N TYR A 251 14.57 -9.52 -6.61
CA TYR A 251 14.90 -9.80 -8.00
C TYR A 251 16.33 -10.31 -8.17
N VAL A 252 17.30 -9.71 -7.47
CA VAL A 252 18.70 -10.18 -7.47
C VAL A 252 18.76 -11.63 -6.99
N ARG A 253 18.14 -11.93 -5.84
CA ARG A 253 18.10 -13.31 -5.32
C ARG A 253 17.40 -14.26 -6.29
N TYR A 254 16.29 -13.85 -6.90
CA TYR A 254 15.60 -14.65 -7.91
C TYR A 254 16.50 -14.99 -9.11
N GLN A 255 17.28 -14.03 -9.61
CA GLN A 255 18.21 -14.28 -10.71
C GLN A 255 19.31 -15.28 -10.31
N GLU A 256 19.83 -15.19 -9.09
CA GLU A 256 20.82 -16.13 -8.57
C GLU A 256 20.29 -17.57 -8.56
N VAL A 257 19.08 -17.79 -8.03
CA VAL A 257 18.51 -19.14 -7.89
C VAL A 257 18.04 -19.76 -9.20
N CYS A 258 17.90 -18.96 -10.27
CA CYS A 258 17.63 -19.42 -11.63
C CYS A 258 18.89 -19.80 -12.41
N ARG A 259 20.08 -19.35 -11.97
CA ARG A 259 21.36 -19.55 -12.69
C ARG A 259 22.02 -20.88 -12.30
N GLY A 260 23.02 -21.26 -13.09
CA GLY A 260 23.88 -22.43 -12.84
C GLY A 260 23.41 -23.72 -13.52
N ARG A 261 24.22 -24.78 -13.41
CA ARG A 261 23.92 -26.10 -14.01
C ARG A 261 22.82 -26.86 -13.26
N ASN A 262 22.62 -26.57 -11.97
CA ASN A 262 21.54 -27.11 -11.15
C ASN A 262 20.83 -25.96 -10.41
N PRO A 263 19.90 -25.25 -11.07
CA PRO A 263 19.17 -24.15 -10.46
C PRO A 263 18.41 -24.60 -9.21
N GLN A 264 18.36 -23.72 -8.20
CA GLN A 264 17.64 -23.98 -6.96
C GLN A 264 16.13 -23.81 -7.16
N LEU A 265 15.71 -22.85 -7.99
CA LEU A 265 14.32 -22.69 -8.40
C LEU A 265 14.00 -23.64 -9.56
N LYS A 266 12.96 -24.47 -9.39
CA LYS A 266 12.46 -25.38 -10.44
C LYS A 266 10.96 -25.24 -10.57
N LEU A 267 10.40 -25.65 -11.71
CA LEU A 267 8.95 -25.58 -11.99
C LEU A 267 8.07 -26.20 -10.88
N SER A 268 8.54 -27.27 -10.25
CA SER A 268 7.80 -27.99 -9.21
C SER A 268 8.36 -27.80 -7.79
N ILE A 269 9.41 -27.00 -7.64
CA ILE A 269 10.10 -26.79 -6.36
C ILE A 269 10.26 -25.28 -6.17
N PRO A 270 9.36 -24.65 -5.40
CA PRO A 270 9.48 -23.26 -5.02
C PRO A 270 10.79 -22.98 -4.27
N TYR A 271 11.26 -21.74 -4.33
CA TYR A 271 12.41 -21.28 -3.56
C TYR A 271 11.98 -20.27 -2.50
N LEU A 272 12.28 -20.55 -1.23
CA LEU A 272 11.98 -19.64 -0.12
C LEU A 272 13.16 -18.70 0.15
N TYR A 273 12.98 -17.41 -0.12
CA TYR A 273 13.92 -16.38 0.28
C TYR A 273 13.54 -15.80 1.65
N LYS A 274 14.31 -16.16 2.67
CA LYS A 274 14.21 -15.60 4.03
C LYS A 274 14.95 -14.27 4.08
N ARG A 275 14.27 -13.20 3.65
CA ARG A 275 14.83 -11.84 3.62
C ARG A 275 15.04 -11.33 5.05
N GLU A 276 16.20 -10.72 5.29
CA GLU A 276 16.60 -10.19 6.60
C GLU A 276 16.09 -8.76 6.83
N THR A 277 15.92 -7.99 5.74
CA THR A 277 15.42 -6.61 5.81
C THR A 277 13.90 -6.57 5.92
N PRO A 278 13.34 -5.91 6.95
CA PRO A 278 11.90 -5.76 7.10
C PRO A 278 11.28 -5.01 5.91
N ILE A 279 10.15 -5.52 5.38
CA ILE A 279 9.47 -4.88 4.25
C ILE A 279 8.90 -3.51 4.62
N ASP A 280 8.58 -3.29 5.90
CA ASP A 280 8.05 -2.01 6.38
C ASP A 280 9.08 -0.88 6.15
N TYR A 281 10.37 -1.20 6.00
CA TYR A 281 11.40 -0.22 5.67
C TYR A 281 11.28 0.32 4.25
N ASP A 282 10.86 -0.53 3.32
CA ASP A 282 10.59 -0.12 1.94
C ASP A 282 9.29 0.67 1.87
N LEU A 283 8.28 0.24 2.64
CA LEU A 283 6.92 0.76 2.53
C LEU A 283 6.67 2.04 3.33
N ALA A 284 7.25 2.23 4.52
CA ALA A 284 6.93 3.36 5.39
C ALA A 284 7.90 4.53 5.24
N ASP A 285 7.42 5.75 5.49
CA ASP A 285 8.30 6.90 5.71
C ASP A 285 9.01 6.82 7.08
N ALA A 286 10.26 7.34 7.14
CA ALA A 286 11.10 7.36 8.35
C ALA A 286 11.10 6.02 9.13
N SER A 287 11.37 4.93 8.43
CA SER A 287 11.07 3.56 8.87
C SER A 287 11.88 3.02 10.06
N ASN A 288 13.00 3.66 10.41
CA ASN A 288 13.94 3.19 11.45
C ASN A 288 13.34 3.13 12.87
N MET A 289 12.12 3.64 13.09
CA MET A 289 11.47 3.73 14.42
C MET A 289 10.01 3.25 14.43
N LEU A 290 9.60 2.44 13.44
CA LEU A 290 8.25 1.89 13.45
C LEU A 290 8.04 0.94 14.65
N PRO A 291 6.98 1.12 15.46
CA PRO A 291 6.55 0.09 16.39
C PRO A 291 5.94 -1.08 15.61
N GLY A 292 6.18 -2.32 16.06
CA GLY A 292 5.56 -3.51 15.47
C GLY A 292 6.06 -3.88 14.06
N ILE A 293 7.32 -3.56 13.73
CA ILE A 293 7.96 -3.97 12.48
C ILE A 293 7.81 -5.47 12.28
N ASN A 294 7.38 -5.87 11.08
CA ASN A 294 7.39 -7.27 10.71
C ASN A 294 8.80 -7.68 10.27
N ASN A 295 9.60 -8.10 11.24
CA ASN A 295 10.99 -8.55 11.04
C ASN A 295 11.09 -9.87 10.26
N GLU A 296 9.99 -10.59 10.05
CA GLU A 296 9.96 -11.87 9.36
C GLU A 296 9.12 -11.75 8.09
N LYS A 297 9.67 -11.10 7.05
CA LYS A 297 9.02 -10.97 5.74
C LYS A 297 9.77 -11.72 4.67
N TRP A 298 9.23 -12.86 4.25
CA TRP A 298 9.87 -13.77 3.31
C TRP A 298 9.16 -13.76 1.94
N PHE A 299 9.88 -14.23 0.93
CA PHE A 299 9.36 -14.34 -0.44
C PHE A 299 9.45 -15.78 -0.91
N LEU A 300 8.31 -16.39 -1.23
CA LEU A 300 8.24 -17.70 -1.86
C LEU A 300 8.21 -17.51 -3.38
N LEU A 301 9.33 -17.76 -4.04
CA LEU A 301 9.44 -17.69 -5.50
C LEU A 301 8.82 -18.98 -6.08
N PHE A 302 7.66 -18.84 -6.71
CA PHE A 302 6.86 -19.95 -7.21
C PHE A 302 6.87 -19.95 -8.74
N ALA A 303 7.59 -20.88 -9.35
CA ALA A 303 7.66 -20.97 -10.80
C ALA A 303 6.37 -21.57 -11.38
N THR A 304 5.55 -20.76 -12.07
CA THR A 304 4.33 -21.26 -12.73
C THR A 304 4.54 -21.63 -14.20
N LYS A 305 5.69 -21.25 -14.78
CA LYS A 305 6.03 -21.50 -16.19
C LYS A 305 7.54 -21.66 -16.39
N GLY A 306 7.94 -22.38 -17.42
CA GLY A 306 9.36 -22.55 -17.78
C GLY A 306 9.91 -21.25 -18.37
N HIS A 307 9.42 -20.86 -19.53
CA HIS A 307 9.78 -19.60 -20.19
C HIS A 307 8.69 -18.54 -19.98
N TRP A 308 9.07 -17.26 -19.88
CA TRP A 308 8.12 -16.16 -19.64
C TRP A 308 7.13 -15.91 -20.79
N LYS A 309 7.41 -16.44 -21.99
CA LYS A 309 6.53 -16.39 -23.17
C LYS A 309 5.48 -17.50 -23.20
N GLU A 310 5.60 -18.51 -22.33
CA GLU A 310 4.72 -19.67 -22.30
C GLU A 310 3.51 -19.42 -21.37
N GLN A 311 2.47 -20.23 -21.54
CA GLN A 311 1.38 -20.34 -20.57
C GLN A 311 1.87 -21.01 -19.29
N SER A 312 1.11 -20.87 -18.21
CA SER A 312 1.44 -21.56 -16.96
C SER A 312 1.09 -23.05 -17.04
N ASP A 313 1.87 -23.88 -16.35
CA ASP A 313 1.67 -25.32 -16.30
C ASP A 313 0.94 -25.73 -15.02
N LEU A 314 -0.32 -26.17 -15.16
CA LEU A 314 -1.17 -26.58 -14.04
C LEU A 314 -0.54 -27.71 -13.22
N ARG A 315 0.15 -28.66 -13.89
CA ARG A 315 0.82 -29.79 -13.23
C ARG A 315 1.99 -29.33 -12.36
N SER A 316 2.75 -28.35 -12.83
CA SER A 316 3.83 -27.73 -12.04
C SER A 316 3.29 -26.96 -10.85
N ILE A 317 2.15 -26.27 -11.01
CA ILE A 317 1.45 -25.60 -9.91
C ILE A 317 1.01 -26.61 -8.85
N GLU A 318 0.36 -27.70 -9.23
CA GLU A 318 -0.04 -28.77 -8.31
C GLU A 318 1.15 -29.31 -7.50
N ARG A 319 2.26 -29.61 -8.17
CA ARG A 319 3.48 -30.09 -7.49
C ARG A 319 4.11 -29.04 -6.57
N GLY A 320 4.09 -27.76 -6.96
CA GLY A 320 4.56 -26.68 -6.10
C GLY A 320 3.68 -26.49 -4.86
N LEU A 321 2.36 -26.67 -4.99
CA LEU A 321 1.42 -26.67 -3.86
C LEU A 321 1.64 -27.88 -2.94
N GLU A 322 1.88 -29.07 -3.52
CA GLU A 322 2.27 -30.26 -2.77
C GLU A 322 3.57 -30.03 -1.99
N TRP A 323 4.56 -29.36 -2.59
CA TRP A 323 5.79 -28.98 -1.91
C TRP A 323 5.49 -28.06 -0.71
N ILE A 324 4.63 -27.05 -0.86
CA ILE A 324 4.24 -26.17 0.26
C ILE A 324 3.63 -27.01 1.39
N SER A 325 2.66 -27.87 1.07
CA SER A 325 1.99 -28.71 2.06
C SER A 325 2.95 -29.60 2.85
N LYS A 326 3.97 -30.17 2.19
CA LYS A 326 4.97 -31.03 2.84
C LYS A 326 6.04 -30.27 3.64
N ASN A 327 6.39 -29.05 3.25
CA ASN A 327 7.61 -28.38 3.73
C ASN A 327 7.35 -27.12 4.58
N TYR A 328 6.13 -26.55 4.60
CA TYR A 328 5.90 -25.25 5.25
C TYR A 328 6.34 -25.21 6.73
N GLN A 329 6.12 -26.30 7.49
CA GLN A 329 6.51 -26.38 8.89
C GLN A 329 8.03 -26.42 9.06
N GLN A 330 8.71 -27.28 8.29
CA GLN A 330 10.16 -27.44 8.34
C GLN A 330 10.87 -26.16 7.88
N GLU A 331 10.31 -25.46 6.90
CA GLU A 331 10.83 -24.20 6.41
C GLU A 331 10.53 -23.00 7.35
N GLY A 332 9.65 -23.18 8.34
CA GLY A 332 9.29 -22.16 9.32
C GLY A 332 8.28 -21.14 8.81
N ILE A 333 7.51 -21.47 7.77
CA ILE A 333 6.45 -20.63 7.21
C ILE A 333 5.26 -20.63 8.17
N LYS A 334 4.95 -19.45 8.75
CA LYS A 334 3.87 -19.25 9.74
C LYS A 334 2.59 -18.67 9.14
N SER A 335 2.69 -18.02 7.98
CA SER A 335 1.53 -17.53 7.21
C SER A 335 1.91 -17.21 5.77
N LEU A 336 0.95 -17.42 4.85
CA LEU A 336 1.14 -17.29 3.41
C LEU A 336 0.14 -16.32 2.78
N ALA A 337 0.64 -15.48 1.89
CA ALA A 337 -0.16 -14.78 0.88
C ALA A 337 0.26 -15.31 -0.49
N LEU A 338 -0.71 -15.83 -1.25
CA LEU A 338 -0.50 -16.35 -2.60
C LEU A 338 -1.34 -15.56 -3.60
N PRO A 339 -0.85 -15.29 -4.82
CA PRO A 339 -1.70 -14.82 -5.90
C PRO A 339 -2.51 -16.00 -6.46
N ALA A 340 -3.54 -15.73 -7.27
CA ALA A 340 -4.15 -16.74 -8.14
C ALA A 340 -3.09 -17.30 -9.12
N LEU A 341 -2.51 -18.45 -8.78
CA LEU A 341 -1.30 -18.96 -9.43
C LEU A 341 -1.56 -19.28 -10.91
N GLY A 342 -0.81 -18.62 -11.79
CA GLY A 342 -0.91 -18.87 -13.23
C GLY A 342 -2.19 -18.34 -13.90
N CYS A 343 -3.09 -17.69 -13.17
CA CYS A 343 -4.20 -16.93 -13.74
C CYS A 343 -3.73 -15.59 -14.35
N GLY A 344 -4.63 -14.89 -15.06
CA GLY A 344 -4.34 -13.61 -15.71
C GLY A 344 -3.33 -13.78 -16.85
N LEU A 345 -2.13 -13.19 -16.72
CA LEU A 345 -1.06 -13.29 -17.73
C LEU A 345 -0.52 -14.72 -17.93
N GLY A 346 -0.86 -15.65 -17.05
CA GLY A 346 -0.50 -17.06 -17.19
C GLY A 346 -1.48 -17.88 -18.04
N GLY A 347 -2.68 -17.36 -18.30
CA GLY A 347 -3.69 -17.98 -19.18
C GLY A 347 -4.51 -19.10 -18.55
N LEU A 348 -4.29 -19.47 -17.29
CA LEU A 348 -5.13 -20.47 -16.61
C LEU A 348 -6.42 -19.83 -16.07
N GLU A 349 -7.51 -20.60 -16.09
CA GLU A 349 -8.79 -20.17 -15.58
C GLU A 349 -8.92 -20.43 -14.07
N TRP A 350 -9.55 -19.48 -13.37
CA TRP A 350 -9.76 -19.60 -11.92
C TRP A 350 -10.61 -20.82 -11.56
N SER A 351 -11.56 -21.19 -12.42
CA SER A 351 -12.40 -22.38 -12.24
C SER A 351 -11.61 -23.68 -12.10
N GLU A 352 -10.38 -23.74 -12.64
CA GLU A 352 -9.48 -24.90 -12.51
C GLU A 352 -8.47 -24.69 -11.37
N VAL A 353 -7.86 -23.50 -11.30
CA VAL A 353 -6.78 -23.19 -10.35
C VAL A 353 -7.31 -23.04 -8.92
N GLY A 354 -8.47 -22.41 -8.72
CA GLY A 354 -9.07 -22.13 -7.42
C GLY A 354 -9.28 -23.41 -6.61
N PRO A 355 -10.06 -24.40 -7.12
CA PRO A 355 -10.26 -25.67 -6.43
C PRO A 355 -8.95 -26.43 -6.19
N LEU A 356 -8.02 -26.40 -7.14
CA LEU A 356 -6.71 -27.02 -6.99
C LEU A 356 -5.93 -26.40 -5.83
N MET A 357 -5.83 -25.07 -5.77
CA MET A 357 -5.16 -24.37 -4.67
C MET A 357 -5.83 -24.68 -3.34
N CYS A 358 -7.17 -24.62 -3.26
CA CYS A 358 -7.90 -24.88 -2.03
C CYS A 358 -7.67 -26.30 -1.50
N ARG A 359 -7.65 -27.33 -2.37
CA ARG A 359 -7.38 -28.74 -1.99
C ARG A 359 -6.10 -28.90 -1.16
N TYR A 360 -5.03 -28.20 -1.52
CA TYR A 360 -3.74 -28.30 -0.82
C TYR A 360 -3.62 -27.34 0.36
N LEU A 361 -4.19 -26.15 0.24
CA LEU A 361 -3.99 -25.07 1.20
C LEU A 361 -4.96 -25.11 2.39
N VAL A 362 -6.13 -25.72 2.24
CA VAL A 362 -7.15 -25.81 3.31
C VAL A 362 -6.67 -26.61 4.53
N ASN A 363 -5.78 -27.59 4.30
CA ASN A 363 -5.25 -28.48 5.33
C ASN A 363 -4.04 -27.91 6.09
N LEU A 364 -3.61 -26.68 5.77
CA LEU A 364 -2.47 -26.06 6.43
C LEU A 364 -2.90 -25.44 7.76
N ASN A 365 -2.18 -25.76 8.84
CA ASN A 365 -2.42 -25.20 10.18
C ASN A 365 -1.82 -23.78 10.34
N ILE A 366 -1.81 -22.97 9.28
CA ILE A 366 -1.27 -21.62 9.24
C ILE A 366 -2.25 -20.67 8.56
N SER A 367 -2.10 -19.36 8.79
CA SER A 367 -2.94 -18.39 8.10
C SER A 367 -2.58 -18.31 6.62
N VAL A 368 -3.53 -18.63 5.75
CA VAL A 368 -3.38 -18.60 4.28
C VAL A 368 -4.34 -17.59 3.67
N ARG A 369 -3.85 -16.82 2.70
CA ARG A 369 -4.64 -15.87 1.93
C ARG A 369 -4.37 -16.04 0.45
N ILE A 370 -5.38 -16.31 -0.36
CA ILE A 370 -5.26 -16.24 -1.83
C ILE A 370 -5.79 -14.89 -2.29
N TYR A 371 -4.96 -14.13 -3.00
CA TYR A 371 -5.31 -12.87 -3.62
C TYR A 371 -5.85 -13.11 -5.03
N LEU A 372 -7.10 -12.71 -5.25
CA LEU A 372 -7.80 -12.86 -6.52
C LEU A 372 -7.14 -12.00 -7.62
N PRO A 373 -7.20 -12.43 -8.89
CA PRO A 373 -6.65 -11.66 -10.01
C PRO A 373 -7.37 -10.33 -10.16
N ARG A 374 -6.64 -9.28 -10.55
CA ARG A 374 -7.22 -7.94 -10.74
C ARG A 374 -7.67 -7.69 -12.18
N GLU A 375 -7.11 -8.45 -13.11
CA GLU A 375 -7.33 -8.27 -14.54
C GLU A 375 -8.63 -8.90 -15.03
N LYS A 376 -9.24 -9.79 -14.24
CA LYS A 376 -10.46 -10.52 -14.59
C LYS A 376 -11.34 -10.67 -13.36
N GLU A 377 -12.58 -10.22 -13.47
CA GLU A 377 -13.61 -10.47 -12.47
C GLU A 377 -13.96 -11.96 -12.46
N ILE A 378 -13.99 -12.55 -11.26
CA ILE A 378 -14.33 -13.96 -11.09
C ILE A 378 -15.83 -14.04 -10.79
N PRO A 379 -16.58 -14.91 -11.49
CA PRO A 379 -17.99 -15.10 -11.19
C PRO A 379 -18.22 -15.50 -9.72
N PRO A 380 -19.19 -14.89 -9.01
CA PRO A 380 -19.41 -15.14 -7.58
C PRO A 380 -19.59 -16.62 -7.23
N GLU A 381 -20.19 -17.43 -8.11
CA GLU A 381 -20.36 -18.87 -7.92
C GLU A 381 -19.02 -19.62 -7.78
N GLN A 382 -17.97 -19.15 -8.45
CA GLN A 382 -16.62 -19.74 -8.40
C GLN A 382 -15.81 -19.30 -7.16
N LEU A 383 -16.36 -18.41 -6.34
CA LEU A 383 -15.78 -17.96 -5.07
C LEU A 383 -16.42 -18.65 -3.87
N THR A 384 -17.46 -19.47 -4.09
CA THR A 384 -18.16 -20.20 -3.03
C THR A 384 -17.31 -21.33 -2.48
N THR A 385 -17.49 -21.64 -1.19
CA THR A 385 -16.83 -22.77 -0.53
C THR A 385 -17.18 -24.09 -1.22
N ASP A 386 -18.44 -24.28 -1.60
CA ASP A 386 -18.93 -25.48 -2.29
C ASP A 386 -18.20 -25.72 -3.62
N PHE A 387 -18.05 -24.67 -4.44
CA PHE A 387 -17.29 -24.78 -5.68
C PHE A 387 -15.81 -25.09 -5.45
N LEU A 388 -15.19 -24.42 -4.47
CA LEU A 388 -13.75 -24.51 -4.24
C LEU A 388 -13.31 -25.79 -3.53
N LEU A 389 -14.18 -26.37 -2.70
CA LEU A 389 -13.89 -27.59 -1.94
C LEU A 389 -14.61 -28.82 -2.51
N GLY A 390 -15.54 -28.65 -3.44
CA GLY A 390 -16.35 -29.73 -3.99
C GLY A 390 -17.29 -30.35 -2.95
N THR A 391 -17.82 -29.53 -2.04
CA THR A 391 -18.72 -29.93 -0.93
C THR A 391 -20.18 -29.73 -1.25
#